data_AF-A0AB37GFG0-F1
#
_entry.id   AF-A0AB37GFG0-F1
#
_cell.length_a   1.000
_cell.length_b   1.000
_cell.length_c   1.000
_cell.angle_alpha   90.00
_cell.angle_beta   90.00
_cell.angle_gamma   90.00
#
_symmetry.space_group_name_H-M   'P 1'
#
loop_
_entity.id
_entity.type
_entity.pdbx_description
1 polymer ?
#
loop_
_entity_poly.entity_id
_entity_poly.type
_entity_poly.pdbx_seq_one_letter_code
_entity_poly.pdbx_strand_id
1 'polypeptide(L)'
;MFRWWIRKRNKLKKEPEDLGEVLLTWPDEEIQKYIRDYFGYSSNKNKKIELHRIRRLDLDTIILGIARMKEIEESFDNSKTVPSFIAATVFMLTQVFNFYTDDEKFQLIFILVSYFIFFVVIFIIKNGSDHRSRAAQYRSLLEQVKSEKEKAS
;
A
#
# COMPACT_ATOMS: atom_id res chain seq x y z
N MET A 1 -12.02 -12.20 18.53
CA MET A 1 -11.26 -11.82 17.31
C MET A 1 -10.77 -10.37 17.32
N PHE A 2 -11.61 -9.37 17.66
CA PHE A 2 -11.27 -7.93 17.69
C PHE A 2 -10.07 -7.56 18.60
N ARG A 3 -9.98 -8.18 19.79
CA ARG A 3 -8.86 -7.98 20.75
C ARG A 3 -7.49 -8.40 20.22
N TRP A 4 -7.43 -9.43 19.36
CA TRP A 4 -6.17 -9.90 18.75
C TRP A 4 -5.66 -8.89 17.72
N TRP A 5 -6.56 -8.32 16.91
CA TRP A 5 -6.22 -7.28 15.94
C TRP A 5 -5.77 -5.97 16.62
N ILE A 6 -6.41 -5.57 17.73
CA ILE A 6 -5.97 -4.44 18.57
C ILE A 6 -4.59 -4.70 19.19
N ARG A 7 -4.32 -5.93 19.67
CA ARG A 7 -2.99 -6.33 20.19
C ARG A 7 -1.90 -6.28 19.12
N LYS A 8 -2.16 -6.78 17.90
CA LYS A 8 -1.22 -6.68 16.77
C LYS A 8 -0.99 -5.22 16.37
N ARG A 9 -2.03 -4.38 16.43
CA ARG A 9 -1.91 -2.93 16.20
C ARG A 9 -1.05 -2.22 17.24
N ASN A 10 -1.11 -2.67 18.50
CA ASN A 10 -0.34 -2.11 19.63
C ASN A 10 1.13 -2.58 19.67
N LYS A 11 1.54 -3.64 18.98
CA LYS A 11 2.97 -4.06 18.94
C LYS A 11 3.87 -3.04 18.23
N LEU A 12 3.31 -2.29 17.28
CA LEU A 12 3.99 -1.16 16.61
C LEU A 12 4.10 0.11 17.46
N LYS A 13 3.61 0.10 18.72
CA LYS A 13 3.69 1.27 19.63
C LYS A 13 5.06 1.46 20.27
N LYS A 14 5.93 0.45 20.30
CA LYS A 14 7.35 0.75 20.57
C LYS A 14 7.91 1.31 19.28
N GLU A 15 8.39 2.55 19.33
CA GLU A 15 9.19 3.11 18.24
C GLU A 15 10.28 2.08 17.91
N PRO A 16 10.38 1.62 16.66
CA PRO A 16 11.39 0.64 16.31
C PRO A 16 12.75 1.25 16.65
N GLU A 17 13.56 0.57 17.46
CA GLU A 17 14.84 1.12 17.92
C GLU A 17 15.80 1.30 16.75
N ASP A 18 15.75 0.40 15.76
CA ASP A 18 16.52 0.45 14.53
C ASP A 18 15.63 0.66 13.30
N LEU A 19 15.92 1.71 12.51
CA LEU A 19 15.25 1.99 11.25
C LEU A 19 15.79 1.10 10.11
N GLY A 20 17.04 0.64 10.18
CA GLY A 20 17.62 -0.28 9.20
C GLY A 20 16.88 -1.61 9.22
N GLU A 21 16.69 -2.20 10.40
CA GLU A 21 15.88 -3.40 10.58
C GLU A 21 14.48 -3.25 9.96
N VAL A 22 13.80 -2.13 10.20
CA VAL A 22 12.46 -1.87 9.64
C VAL A 22 12.47 -1.92 8.12
N LEU A 23 13.45 -1.28 7.48
CA LEU A 23 13.51 -1.22 6.02
C LEU A 23 13.94 -2.54 5.39
N LEU A 24 14.82 -3.30 6.03
CA LEU A 24 15.44 -4.48 5.43
C LEU A 24 14.71 -5.77 5.77
N THR A 25 14.06 -5.87 6.92
CA THR A 25 13.56 -7.16 7.43
C THR A 25 12.04 -7.23 7.57
N TRP A 26 11.36 -6.11 7.78
CA TRP A 26 9.92 -6.15 8.01
C TRP A 26 9.15 -6.50 6.74
N PRO A 27 7.98 -7.15 6.84
CA PRO A 27 7.13 -7.40 5.68
C PRO A 27 6.56 -6.08 5.14
N ASP A 28 6.28 -6.05 3.83
CA ASP A 28 5.88 -4.83 3.12
C ASP A 28 4.62 -4.17 3.70
N GLU A 29 3.65 -4.96 4.17
CA GLU A 29 2.46 -4.46 4.87
C GLU A 29 2.80 -3.68 6.15
N GLU A 30 3.81 -4.13 6.89
CA GLU A 30 4.25 -3.48 8.13
C GLU A 30 5.06 -2.22 7.83
N ILE A 31 5.88 -2.22 6.76
CA ILE A 31 6.56 -1.03 6.26
C ILE A 31 5.54 0.02 5.79
N GLN A 32 4.52 -0.39 5.05
CA GLN A 32 3.46 0.49 4.58
C GLN A 32 2.67 1.13 5.72
N LYS A 33 2.43 0.33 6.76
CA LYS A 33 1.84 0.82 8.00
C LYS A 33 2.78 1.78 8.74
N TYR A 34 4.06 1.47 8.81
CA TYR A 34 5.07 2.35 9.39
C TYR A 34 5.10 3.70 8.67
N ILE A 35 5.24 3.71 7.35
CA ILE A 35 5.27 4.94 6.54
C ILE A 35 3.98 5.75 6.76
N ARG A 36 2.81 5.09 6.76
CA ARG A 36 1.55 5.78 7.06
C ARG A 36 1.54 6.40 8.45
N ASP A 37 1.96 5.65 9.46
CA ASP A 37 1.83 6.05 10.87
C ASP A 37 2.87 7.11 11.25
N TYR A 38 4.02 7.20 10.57
CA TYR A 38 5.11 8.15 10.87
C TYR A 38 5.28 9.30 9.86
N PHE A 39 4.97 9.07 8.59
CA PHE A 39 5.14 10.05 7.49
C PHE A 39 3.82 10.48 6.85
N GLY A 40 2.72 9.76 7.12
CA GLY A 40 1.40 10.09 6.57
C GLY A 40 0.94 11.51 6.91
N TYR A 41 0.09 12.09 6.05
CA TYR A 41 -0.47 13.42 6.24
C TYR A 41 -1.20 13.59 7.57
N SER A 42 -1.97 12.58 7.96
CA SER A 42 -2.72 12.54 9.22
C SER A 42 -1.92 12.01 10.41
N SER A 43 -0.61 11.80 10.28
CA SER A 43 0.23 11.35 11.39
C SER A 43 0.48 12.48 12.39
N ASN A 44 0.30 12.18 13.68
CA ASN A 44 0.67 13.06 14.79
C ASN A 44 2.14 12.91 15.21
N LYS A 45 2.92 12.04 14.54
CA LYS A 45 4.34 11.84 14.83
C LYS A 45 5.19 12.98 14.28
N ASN A 46 6.32 13.23 14.93
CA ASN A 46 7.21 14.32 14.53
C ASN A 46 8.06 13.91 13.31
N LYS A 47 7.63 14.36 12.14
CA LYS A 47 8.28 14.07 10.84
C LYS A 47 9.75 14.50 10.79
N LYS A 48 10.15 15.55 11.54
CA LYS A 48 11.56 15.99 11.59
C LYS A 48 12.44 14.99 12.33
N ILE A 49 11.93 14.38 13.40
CA ILE A 49 12.65 13.33 14.14
C ILE A 49 12.87 12.13 13.23
N GLU A 50 11.84 11.73 12.50
CA GLU A 50 11.92 10.61 11.57
C GLU A 50 12.86 10.86 10.40
N LEU A 51 12.87 12.07 9.83
CA LEU A 51 13.88 12.45 8.84
C LEU A 51 15.31 12.39 9.41
N HIS A 52 15.49 12.78 10.68
CA HIS A 52 16.79 12.66 11.34
C HIS A 52 17.21 11.20 11.54
N ARG A 53 16.25 10.28 11.79
CA ARG A 53 16.53 8.84 11.85
C ARG A 53 16.99 8.30 10.50
N ILE A 54 16.36 8.71 9.39
CA ILE A 54 16.82 8.36 8.04
C ILE A 54 18.27 8.84 7.80
N ARG A 55 18.61 10.06 8.22
CA ARG A 55 19.96 10.61 8.08
C ARG A 55 21.04 9.84 8.86
N ARG A 56 20.67 9.12 9.91
CA ARG A 56 21.58 8.28 10.69
C ARG A 56 21.88 6.93 10.04
N LEU A 57 21.10 6.51 9.05
CA LEU A 57 21.35 5.28 8.31
C LEU A 57 22.68 5.37 7.54
N ASP A 58 23.36 4.24 7.40
CA ASP A 58 24.47 4.07 6.48
C ASP A 58 23.98 4.11 5.01
N LEU A 59 24.91 4.35 4.09
CA LEU A 59 24.59 4.54 2.69
C LEU A 59 24.03 3.26 2.05
N ASP A 60 24.53 2.09 2.44
CA ASP A 60 24.09 0.80 1.90
C ASP A 60 22.65 0.50 2.31
N THR A 61 22.29 0.74 3.57
CA THR A 61 20.92 0.62 4.07
C THR A 61 19.97 1.58 3.34
N ILE A 62 20.41 2.80 3.03
CA ILE A 62 19.61 3.74 2.23
C ILE A 62 19.40 3.21 0.81
N ILE A 63 20.44 2.70 0.16
CA ILE A 63 20.36 2.14 -1.20
C ILE A 63 19.42 0.93 -1.23
N LEU A 64 19.56 0.00 -0.29
CA LEU A 64 18.69 -1.17 -0.17
C LEU A 64 17.25 -0.77 0.16
N GLY A 65 17.05 0.23 1.02
CA GLY A 65 15.74 0.79 1.32
C GLY A 65 15.07 1.39 0.08
N ILE A 66 15.81 2.11 -0.77
CA ILE A 66 15.30 2.63 -2.06
C ILE A 66 14.87 1.49 -2.98
N ALA A 67 15.72 0.48 -3.14
CA ALA A 67 15.41 -0.69 -3.97
C ALA A 67 14.12 -1.37 -3.51
N ARG A 68 13.96 -1.54 -2.19
CA ARG A 68 12.75 -2.12 -1.62
C ARG A 68 11.51 -1.25 -1.82
N MET A 69 11.61 0.07 -1.67
CA MET A 69 10.45 0.94 -1.93
C MET A 69 10.01 0.85 -3.39
N LYS A 70 10.96 0.72 -4.32
CA LYS A 70 10.66 0.51 -5.74
C LYS A 70 9.96 -0.81 -5.99
N GLU A 71 10.42 -1.90 -5.36
CA GLU A 71 9.75 -3.21 -5.44
C GLU A 71 8.31 -3.13 -4.94
N ILE A 72 8.07 -2.43 -3.84
CA ILE A 72 6.72 -2.19 -3.30
C ILE A 72 5.87 -1.34 -4.25
N GLU A 73 6.43 -0.28 -4.85
CA GLU A 73 5.71 0.52 -5.85
C GLU A 73 5.26 -0.33 -7.05
N GLU A 74 6.12 -1.25 -7.51
CA GLU A 74 5.83 -2.15 -8.62
C GLU A 74 4.84 -3.25 -8.24
N SER A 75 4.95 -3.83 -7.04
CA SER A 75 4.08 -4.91 -6.58
C SER A 75 2.65 -4.45 -6.31
N PHE A 76 2.46 -3.19 -5.90
CA PHE A 76 1.15 -2.56 -5.72
C PHE A 76 0.66 -1.78 -6.96
N ASP A 77 1.38 -1.84 -8.09
CA ASP A 77 0.93 -1.24 -9.36
C ASP A 77 -0.14 -2.10 -10.04
N ASN A 78 -1.35 -1.99 -9.51
CA ASN A 78 -2.53 -2.70 -9.99
C ASN A 78 -3.02 -2.23 -11.37
N SER A 79 -2.38 -1.20 -11.97
CA SER A 79 -2.81 -0.61 -13.24
C SER A 79 -2.79 -1.59 -14.42
N LYS A 80 -1.93 -2.62 -14.36
CA LYS A 80 -1.83 -3.65 -15.40
C LYS A 80 -2.87 -4.76 -15.28
N THR A 81 -3.35 -5.04 -14.06
CA THR A 81 -4.19 -6.22 -13.79
C THR A 81 -5.67 -5.86 -13.64
N VAL A 82 -5.97 -4.69 -13.06
CA VAL A 82 -7.34 -4.25 -12.80
C VAL A 82 -8.19 -4.10 -14.07
N PRO A 83 -7.71 -3.48 -15.17
CA PRO A 83 -8.51 -3.35 -16.39
C PRO A 83 -8.90 -4.70 -16.98
N SER A 84 -7.96 -5.65 -17.02
CA SER A 84 -8.22 -7.03 -17.49
C SER A 84 -9.22 -7.75 -16.60
N PHE A 85 -9.11 -7.59 -15.28
CA PHE A 85 -10.06 -8.16 -14.33
C PHE A 85 -11.48 -7.59 -14.50
N ILE A 86 -11.60 -6.27 -14.68
CA ILE A 86 -12.89 -5.61 -14.95
C ILE A 86 -13.47 -6.13 -16.27
N ALA A 87 -12.67 -6.20 -17.33
CA ALA A 87 -13.12 -6.67 -18.65
C ALA A 87 -13.65 -8.11 -18.58
N ALA A 88 -12.90 -9.02 -17.94
CA ALA A 88 -13.32 -10.41 -17.76
C ALA A 88 -14.60 -10.51 -16.91
N THR A 89 -14.69 -9.71 -15.84
CA THR A 89 -15.85 -9.71 -14.96
C THR A 89 -17.10 -9.20 -15.66
N VAL A 90 -17.00 -8.07 -16.38
CA VAL A 90 -18.10 -7.52 -17.18
C VAL A 90 -18.54 -8.53 -18.25
N PHE A 91 -17.60 -9.15 -18.97
CA PHE A 91 -17.92 -10.17 -19.96
C PHE A 91 -18.72 -11.33 -19.37
N MET A 92 -18.25 -11.91 -18.27
CA MET A 92 -18.92 -13.03 -17.59
C MET A 92 -20.29 -12.64 -17.06
N LEU A 93 -20.39 -11.46 -16.43
CA LEU A 93 -21.64 -10.90 -15.97
C LEU A 93 -22.63 -10.77 -17.13
N THR A 94 -22.24 -10.19 -18.27
CA THR A 94 -23.13 -10.07 -19.43
C THR A 94 -23.65 -11.42 -19.93
N GLN A 95 -22.83 -12.47 -19.95
CA GLN A 95 -23.29 -13.82 -20.33
C GLN A 95 -24.37 -14.34 -19.38
N VAL A 96 -24.17 -14.18 -18.07
CA VAL A 96 -25.14 -14.61 -17.04
C VAL A 96 -26.43 -13.82 -17.13
N PHE A 97 -26.35 -12.50 -17.34
CA PHE A 97 -27.54 -11.65 -17.51
C PHE A 97 -28.39 -12.10 -18.69
N ASN A 98 -27.77 -12.31 -19.86
CA ASN A 98 -28.46 -12.74 -21.06
C ASN A 98 -29.16 -14.10 -20.88
N PHE A 99 -28.58 -15.00 -20.08
CA PHE A 99 -29.16 -16.32 -19.81
C PHE A 99 -30.42 -16.27 -18.92
N TYR A 100 -30.51 -15.30 -18.00
CA TYR A 100 -31.60 -15.17 -17.03
C TYR A 100 -32.50 -13.96 -17.29
N THR A 101 -32.54 -13.46 -18.53
CA THR A 101 -33.20 -12.19 -18.89
C THR A 101 -34.68 -12.13 -18.50
N ASP A 102 -35.40 -13.25 -18.48
CA ASP A 102 -36.85 -13.27 -18.23
C ASP A 102 -37.24 -13.42 -16.74
N ASP A 103 -36.27 -13.52 -15.82
CA ASP A 103 -36.54 -13.65 -14.38
C ASP A 103 -36.14 -12.39 -13.60
N GLU A 104 -37.15 -11.61 -13.19
CA GLU A 104 -37.00 -10.37 -12.44
C GLU A 104 -36.19 -10.53 -11.14
N LYS A 105 -36.25 -11.70 -10.48
CA LYS A 105 -35.46 -11.93 -9.26
C LYS A 105 -33.98 -12.06 -9.58
N PHE A 106 -33.65 -12.75 -10.67
CA PHE A 106 -32.25 -12.86 -11.11
C PHE A 106 -31.69 -11.53 -11.61
N GLN A 107 -32.50 -10.69 -12.27
CA GLN A 107 -32.11 -9.33 -12.64
C GLN A 107 -31.72 -8.49 -11.41
N LEU A 108 -32.55 -8.50 -10.35
CA LEU A 108 -32.26 -7.78 -9.11
C LEU A 108 -30.99 -8.29 -8.41
N ILE A 109 -30.83 -9.61 -8.31
CA ILE A 109 -29.62 -10.23 -7.74
C ILE A 109 -28.38 -9.79 -8.53
N PHE A 110 -28.48 -9.76 -9.85
CA PHE A 110 -27.38 -9.41 -10.73
C PHE A 110 -26.94 -7.94 -10.60
N ILE A 111 -27.90 -7.02 -10.45
CA ILE A 111 -27.60 -5.61 -10.15
C ILE A 111 -26.85 -5.50 -8.81
N LEU A 112 -27.30 -6.20 -7.77
CA LEU A 112 -26.66 -6.20 -6.46
C LEU A 112 -25.23 -6.77 -6.51
N VAL A 113 -25.02 -7.86 -7.25
CA VAL A 113 -23.70 -8.48 -7.44
C VAL A 113 -22.77 -7.54 -8.20
N SER A 114 -23.26 -6.90 -9.28
CA SER A 114 -22.50 -5.92 -10.06
C SER A 114 -22.08 -4.72 -9.21
N TYR A 115 -23.01 -4.22 -8.39
CA TYR A 115 -22.73 -3.15 -7.43
C TYR A 115 -21.67 -3.58 -6.41
N PHE A 116 -21.80 -4.77 -5.82
CA PHE A 116 -20.81 -5.29 -4.87
C PHE A 116 -19.41 -5.41 -5.49
N ILE A 117 -19.32 -5.98 -6.69
CA ILE A 117 -18.06 -6.09 -7.44
C ILE A 117 -17.44 -4.71 -7.67
N PHE A 118 -18.23 -3.72 -8.04
CA PHE A 118 -17.76 -2.35 -8.22
C PHE A 118 -17.09 -1.79 -6.94
N PHE A 119 -17.71 -1.95 -5.77
CA PHE A 119 -17.11 -1.51 -4.51
C PHE A 119 -15.81 -2.25 -4.18
N VAL A 120 -15.75 -3.57 -4.43
CA VAL A 120 -14.54 -4.36 -4.23
C VAL A 120 -13.41 -3.86 -5.13
N VAL A 121 -13.70 -3.60 -6.40
CA VAL A 121 -12.71 -3.06 -7.36
C VAL A 121 -12.21 -1.68 -6.93
N ILE A 122 -13.10 -0.77 -6.55
CA ILE A 122 -12.72 0.56 -6.05
C ILE A 122 -11.82 0.44 -4.82
N PHE A 123 -12.15 -0.48 -3.90
CA PHE A 123 -11.33 -0.71 -2.71
C PHE A 123 -9.92 -1.21 -3.06
N ILE A 124 -9.80 -2.17 -3.98
CA ILE A 124 -8.50 -2.70 -4.43
C ILE A 124 -7.66 -1.61 -5.11
N ILE A 125 -8.26 -0.82 -6.01
CA ILE A 125 -7.59 0.29 -6.71
C ILE A 125 -7.07 1.30 -5.69
N LYS A 126 -7.94 1.74 -4.77
CA LYS A 126 -7.59 2.72 -3.75
C LYS A 126 -6.48 2.20 -2.83
N ASN A 127 -6.58 0.95 -2.40
CA ASN A 127 -5.58 0.34 -1.54
C ASN A 127 -4.21 0.27 -2.25
N GLY A 128 -4.15 -0.19 -3.50
CA GLY A 128 -2.91 -0.22 -4.28
C GLY A 128 -2.31 1.17 -4.50
N SER A 129 -3.16 2.15 -4.87
CA SER A 129 -2.74 3.55 -5.05
C SER A 129 -2.15 4.15 -3.78
N ASP A 130 -2.78 3.92 -2.62
CA ASP A 130 -2.29 4.38 -1.33
C ASP A 130 -0.93 3.78 -0.98
N HIS A 131 -0.73 2.48 -1.22
CA HIS A 131 0.52 1.79 -0.93
C HIS A 131 1.64 2.30 -1.83
N ARG A 132 1.39 2.39 -3.15
CA ARG A 132 2.32 2.94 -4.12
C ARG A 132 2.71 4.38 -3.79
N SER A 133 1.74 5.24 -3.46
CA SER A 133 1.97 6.64 -3.12
C SER A 133 2.87 6.79 -1.88
N ARG A 134 2.63 5.98 -0.83
CA ARG A 134 3.46 6.00 0.39
C ARG A 134 4.88 5.53 0.12
N ALA A 135 5.06 4.46 -0.62
CA ALA A 135 6.38 3.95 -1.00
C ALA A 135 7.16 4.98 -1.82
N ALA A 136 6.50 5.61 -2.81
CA ALA A 136 7.10 6.67 -3.63
C ALA A 136 7.53 7.90 -2.79
N GLN A 137 6.68 8.33 -1.86
CA GLN A 137 7.01 9.44 -0.95
C GLN A 137 8.23 9.10 -0.08
N TYR A 138 8.26 7.90 0.50
CA TYR A 138 9.37 7.49 1.35
C TYR A 138 10.66 7.27 0.56
N ARG A 139 10.57 6.71 -0.66
CA ARG A 139 11.69 6.60 -1.60
C ARG A 139 12.29 7.96 -1.91
N SER A 140 11.47 8.97 -2.20
CA SER A 140 11.95 10.33 -2.48
C SER A 140 12.74 10.91 -1.30
N LEU A 141 12.32 10.64 -0.06
CA LEU A 141 13.07 11.05 1.14
C LEU A 141 14.42 10.34 1.24
N LEU A 142 14.45 9.03 0.99
CA LEU A 142 15.70 8.26 0.97
C LEU A 142 16.65 8.76 -0.13
N GLU A 143 16.14 9.04 -1.33
CA GLU A 143 16.92 9.60 -2.45
C GLU A 143 17.50 10.98 -2.10
N GLN A 144 16.73 11.84 -1.43
CA GLN A 144 17.22 13.13 -0.94
C GLN A 144 18.35 12.94 0.08
N VAL A 145 18.16 12.09 1.09
CA VAL A 145 19.20 11.85 2.12
C VAL A 145 20.45 11.19 1.52
N LYS A 146 20.28 10.29 0.55
CA LYS A 146 21.39 9.72 -0.23
C LYS A 146 22.21 10.84 -0.88
N SER A 147 21.53 11.74 -1.60
CA SER A 147 22.20 12.87 -2.26
C SER A 147 22.85 13.86 -1.30
N GLU A 148 22.27 14.06 -0.09
CA GLU A 148 22.88 14.87 0.97
C GLU A 148 24.20 14.25 1.44
N LYS A 149 24.23 12.92 1.64
CA LYS A 149 25.42 12.19 2.08
C LYS A 149 26.51 12.14 1.02
N GLU A 150 26.14 11.90 -0.24
CA GLU A 150 27.10 11.86 -1.36
C GLU A 150 27.80 13.21 -1.58
N LYS A 151 27.14 14.34 -1.27
CA LYS A 151 27.73 15.69 -1.36
C LYS A 151 28.59 16.07 -0.16
N ALA A 152 28.43 15.38 0.96
CA ALA A 152 29.15 15.65 2.21
C ALA A 152 30.40 14.77 2.40
N SER A 153 30.59 13.78 1.51
CA SER A 153 31.76 12.91 1.44
C SER A 153 32.76 13.42 0.40
#